data_AF-A0A2P6WB43-F1
#
_entry.id   AF-A0A2P6WB43-F1
#
_cell.length_a   1.000
_cell.length_b   1.000
_cell.length_c   1.000
_cell.angle_alpha   90.00
_cell.angle_beta   90.00
_cell.angle_gamma   90.00
#
_symmetry.space_group_name_H-M   'P 1'
#
loop_
_entity.id
_entity.type
_entity.pdbx_description
1 polymer ?
#
loop_
_entity_poly.entity_id
_entity_poly.type
_entity_poly.pdbx_seq_one_letter_code
_entity_poly.pdbx_strand_id
1 'polypeptide(L)' 'MVDVLKKSGVRDAAHGVNVGSDFYDALDDEVKEHIERAVERAEANGRRTVKARDV' A
#
# COMPACT_ATOMS: atom_id res chain seq x y z
N MET A 1 11.82 2.27 3.39
CA MET A 1 10.79 2.44 2.35
C MET A 1 10.29 3.88 2.36
N VAL A 2 9.84 4.39 1.22
CA VAL A 2 9.26 5.74 1.10
C VAL A 2 7.76 5.65 1.35
N ASP A 3 7.13 6.74 1.80
CA ASP A 3 5.67 6.84 1.90
C ASP A 3 5.03 6.56 0.55
N VAL A 4 4.07 5.65 0.54
CA VAL A 4 3.38 5.19 -0.67
C VAL A 4 2.10 5.99 -0.90
N LEU A 5 1.48 6.47 0.18
CA LEU A 5 0.17 7.09 0.15
C LEU A 5 0.21 8.61 0.11
N LYS A 6 -0.60 9.17 -0.77
CA LYS A 6 -0.92 10.60 -0.76
C LYS A 6 -2.07 10.86 0.21
N LYS A 7 -1.81 11.61 1.29
CA LYS A 7 -2.83 11.94 2.32
C LYS A 7 -4.13 12.51 1.74
N SER A 8 -4.08 13.27 0.64
CA SER A 8 -5.29 13.79 -0.01
C SER A 8 -6.17 12.67 -0.58
N GLY A 9 -5.58 11.68 -1.26
CA GLY A 9 -6.33 10.56 -1.83
C GLY A 9 -6.98 9.70 -0.75
N VAL A 10 -6.31 9.53 0.39
CA VAL A 10 -6.88 8.85 1.56
C VAL A 10 -8.12 9.58 2.10
N ARG A 11 -8.08 10.92 2.19
CA ARG A 11 -9.24 11.72 2.62
C ARG A 11 -10.39 11.65 1.61
N ASP A 12 -10.09 11.70 0.32
CA ASP A 12 -11.09 11.60 -0.73
C ASP A 12 -11.79 10.23 -0.69
N ALA A 13 -11.03 9.15 -0.44
CA ALA A 13 -11.53 7.79 -0.28
C ALA A 13 -12.29 7.56 1.04
N ALA A 14 -12.04 8.36 2.08
CA ALA A 14 -12.74 8.27 3.35
C ALA A 14 -14.17 8.84 3.32
N HIS A 15 -14.65 9.34 2.16
CA HIS A 15 -16.04 9.73 1.92
C HIS A 15 -16.64 10.66 2.99
N GLY A 16 -15.88 11.65 3.44
CA GLY A 16 -16.33 12.65 4.42
C GLY A 16 -16.17 12.24 5.89
N VAL A 17 -15.57 11.08 6.16
CA VAL A 17 -15.12 10.71 7.51
C VAL A 17 -13.80 11.42 7.82
N ASN A 18 -13.71 12.02 9.02
CA ASN A 18 -12.47 12.62 9.48
C ASN A 18 -11.39 11.54 9.62
N VAL A 19 -10.22 11.79 9.03
CA VAL A 19 -9.08 10.87 9.08
C VAL A 19 -8.08 11.35 10.12
N GLY A 20 -7.83 10.51 11.13
CA GLY A 20 -6.82 10.75 12.16
C GLY A 20 -5.41 10.83 11.58
N SER A 21 -4.50 11.53 12.26
CA SER A 21 -3.11 11.67 11.80
C SER A 21 -2.34 10.35 11.84
N ASP A 22 -2.64 9.52 12.84
CA ASP A 22 -2.10 8.17 13.06
C ASP A 22 -2.57 7.16 12.01
N PHE A 23 -3.78 7.33 11.48
CA PHE A 23 -4.33 6.46 10.45
C PHE A 23 -3.49 6.46 9.17
N TYR A 24 -2.92 7.61 8.77
CA TYR A 24 -2.11 7.68 7.55
C TYR A 24 -0.88 6.78 7.64
N ASP A 25 -0.20 6.80 8.79
CA ASP A 25 1.02 6.04 8.99
C ASP A 25 0.70 4.54 9.05
N ALA A 26 -0.35 4.17 9.81
CA ALA A 26 -0.81 2.78 9.90
C ALA A 26 -1.25 2.20 8.53
N LEU A 27 -1.99 2.97 7.74
CA LEU A 27 -2.42 2.52 6.42
C LEU A 27 -1.24 2.41 5.43
N ASP A 28 -0.26 3.33 5.53
CA ASP A 28 0.92 3.30 4.68
C ASP A 28 1.80 2.07 4.96
N ASP A 29 1.93 1.70 6.24
CA ASP A 29 2.63 0.48 6.65
C ASP A 29 1.94 -0.81 6.16
N GLU A 30 0.61 -0.89 6.26
CA GLU A 30 -0.17 -2.02 5.71
C GLU A 30 0.01 -2.16 4.19
N VAL A 31 -0.01 -1.04 3.47
CA VAL A 31 0.20 -1.03 2.01
C VAL A 31 1.63 -1.44 1.66
N LYS A 32 2.64 -0.99 2.43
CA LYS A 32 4.04 -1.41 2.25
C LYS A 32 4.18 -2.92 2.44
N GLU A 33 3.65 -3.50 3.51
CA GLU A 33 3.69 -4.96 3.74
C GLU A 33 2.99 -5.71 2.60
N HIS A 34 1.87 -5.18 2.11
CA HIS A 34 1.17 -5.78 0.98
C HIS A 34 2.00 -5.76 -0.31
N ILE A 35 2.72 -4.66 -0.59
CA ILE A 35 3.64 -4.56 -1.72
C ILE A 35 4.83 -5.52 -1.57
N GLU A 36 5.41 -5.62 -0.37
CA GLU A 36 6.53 -6.53 -0.09
C GLU A 36 6.14 -7.98 -0.39
N ARG A 37 4.98 -8.44 0.11
CA ARG A 37 4.47 -9.79 -0.19
C ARG A 37 4.23 -10.00 -1.68
N ALA A 38 3.75 -8.99 -2.40
CA ALA A 38 3.56 -9.07 -3.84
C ALA A 38 4.89 -9.17 -4.60
N VAL A 39 5.92 -8.45 -4.16
CA VAL A 39 7.28 -8.55 -4.68
C VAL A 39 7.86 -9.94 -4.43
N GLU A 40 7.75 -10.45 -3.19
CA GLU A 40 8.21 -11.80 -2.84
C GLU A 40 7.56 -12.89 -3.72
N ARG A 41 6.25 -12.80 -3.95
CA ARG A 41 5.53 -13.72 -4.88
C ARG A 41 6.04 -13.59 -6.31
N ALA A 42 6.35 -12.38 -6.78
CA ALA A 42 6.92 -12.18 -8.11
C ALA A 42 8.30 -12.83 -8.23
N GLU A 43 9.17 -12.58 -7.26
CA GLU A 43 10.55 -13.11 -7.20
C GLU A 43 10.58 -14.62 -7.06
N ALA A 44 9.74 -15.20 -6.18
CA ALA A 44 9.61 -16.65 -6.02
C ALA A 44 9.18 -17.37 -7.31
N ASN A 45 8.54 -16.66 -8.23
CA ASN A 45 8.16 -17.14 -9.56
C ASN A 45 9.16 -16.73 -10.67
N GLY A 46 10.36 -16.27 -10.31
CA GLY A 46 11.41 -15.87 -11.25
C GLY A 46 11.09 -14.62 -12.07
N ARG A 47 10.19 -13.75 -11.59
CA ARG A 47 9.75 -12.54 -12.31
C ARG A 47 10.32 -11.30 -11.64
N ARG A 48 10.58 -10.27 -12.45
CA ARG A 48 10.96 -8.90 -12.01
C ARG A 48 9.83 -7.88 -12.22
N THR A 49 8.60 -8.38 -12.33
CA THR A 49 7.42 -7.55 -12.56
C THR A 49 6.29 -8.07 -11.70
N VAL A 50 5.87 -7.25 -10.75
CA VAL A 50 4.66 -7.47 -9.94
C VAL A 50 3.44 -7.36 -10.85
N LYS A 51 2.52 -8.31 -10.72
CA LYS A 51 1.28 -8.39 -11.49
C LYS A 51 0.08 -8.41 -10.56
N ALA A 52 -1.12 -8.24 -11.12
CA ALA A 52 -2.36 -8.27 -10.34
C ALA A 52 -2.55 -9.56 -9.52
N ARG A 53 -1.98 -10.69 -9.96
CA ARG A 53 -2.00 -11.97 -9.22
C ARG A 53 -1.08 -12.03 -8.00
N ASP A 54 -0.20 -11.05 -7.86
CA ASP A 54 0.78 -11.00 -6.77
C ASP A 54 0.27 -10.17 -5.59
N VAL A 55 -0.71 -9.28 -5.83
CA VAL A 55 -1.52 -8.58 -4.81
C VAL A 55 -2.34 -9.63 -4.04
#